data_AF-A0A7S1R7P4-F1
#
_entry.id   AF-A0A7S1R7P4-F1
#
_cell.length_a   1.000
_cell.length_b   1.000
_cell.length_c   1.000
_cell.angle_alpha   90.00
_cell.angle_beta   90.00
_cell.angle_gamma   90.00
#
_symmetry.space_group_name_H-M   'P 1'
#
loop_
_entity.id
_entity.type
_entity.pdbx_description
1 polymer ?
#
loop_
_entity_poly.entity_id
_entity_poly.type
_entity_poly.pdbx_seq_one_letter_code
_entity_poly.pdbx_strand_id
1 'polypeptide(L)'
;RDLTHPGIVGLRDHFMTEANLELVIVMEFCDGGDLRGEVKRRTQTKPADLIPEAQIMMWFVQLTLALNYMHGRHILHRDLKSSNIFLITNANEGHDVKVG
;
A
#
# COMPACT_ATOMS: atom_id res chain seq x y z
N ARG A 1 -5.44 -12.32 13.92
CA ARG A 1 -5.02 -11.06 14.59
C ARG A 1 -5.30 -9.98 13.58
N ASP A 2 -6.33 -9.18 13.80
CA ASP A 2 -6.76 -8.23 12.78
C ASP A 2 -5.87 -6.98 12.85
N LEU A 3 -5.21 -6.67 11.74
CA LEU A 3 -4.47 -5.42 11.59
C LEU A 3 -5.45 -4.37 11.09
N THR A 4 -5.78 -3.42 11.95
CA THR A 4 -6.62 -2.27 11.59
C THR A 4 -5.79 -1.00 11.73
N HIS A 5 -5.26 -0.53 10.60
CA HIS A 5 -4.49 0.70 10.52
C HIS A 5 -4.70 1.35 9.14
N PRO A 6 -4.86 2.68 9.04
CA PRO A 6 -5.15 3.34 7.76
C PRO A 6 -4.05 3.12 6.70
N GLY A 7 -2.79 2.98 7.11
CA GLY A 7 -1.66 2.69 6.22
C GLY A 7 -1.37 1.21 5.99
N ILE A 8 -2.30 0.28 6.29
CA ILE A 8 -2.17 -1.16 6.00
C ILE A 8 -3.39 -1.60 5.19
N VAL A 9 -3.17 -2.39 4.14
CA VAL A 9 -4.25 -2.95 3.32
C VAL A 9 -5.11 -3.87 4.19
N GLY A 10 -6.42 -3.59 4.27
CA GLY A 10 -7.33 -4.36 5.09
C GLY A 10 -7.62 -5.76 4.52
N LEU A 11 -7.52 -6.80 5.35
CA LEU A 11 -8.07 -8.12 5.04
C LEU A 11 -9.60 -8.08 5.21
N ARG A 12 -10.35 -8.48 4.19
CA ARG A 12 -11.82 -8.47 4.17
C ARG A 12 -12.40 -9.86 4.40
N ASP A 13 -11.83 -10.88 3.76
CA ASP A 13 -12.29 -12.26 3.87
C ASP A 13 -11.17 -13.23 3.46
N HIS A 14 -11.33 -14.51 3.80
CA HIS A 14 -10.49 -15.59 3.31
C HIS A 14 -11.29 -16.90 3.25
N PHE A 15 -11.14 -17.65 2.16
CA PHE A 15 -11.86 -18.92 1.98
C PHE A 15 -11.07 -19.88 1.09
N MET A 16 -11.47 -21.15 1.10
CA MET A 16 -10.88 -22.18 0.24
C MET A 16 -11.80 -22.44 -0.95
N THR A 17 -11.25 -22.58 -2.16
CA THR A 17 -12.04 -22.97 -3.33
C THR A 17 -12.45 -24.45 -3.22
N GLU A 18 -13.70 -24.77 -3.58
CA GLU A 18 -14.21 -26.14 -3.50
C GLU A 18 -13.57 -27.09 -4.52
N ALA A 19 -13.19 -26.57 -5.69
CA ALA A 19 -12.65 -27.37 -6.79
C ALA A 19 -11.19 -27.80 -6.55
N ASN A 20 -10.35 -26.88 -6.07
CA ASN A 20 -8.90 -27.06 -6.06
C ASN A 20 -8.27 -26.87 -4.66
N LEU A 21 -9.06 -26.58 -3.62
CA LEU A 21 -8.58 -26.26 -2.28
C LEU A 21 -7.56 -25.11 -2.27
N GLU A 22 -7.77 -24.09 -3.09
CA GLU A 22 -6.91 -22.91 -3.14
C GLU A 22 -7.35 -21.91 -2.07
N LEU A 23 -6.39 -21.37 -1.31
CA LEU A 23 -6.65 -20.29 -0.38
C LEU A 23 -6.84 -18.98 -1.16
N VAL A 24 -8.03 -18.40 -1.07
CA VAL A 24 -8.36 -17.07 -1.57
C VAL A 24 -8.30 -16.08 -0.41
N ILE A 25 -7.60 -14.97 -0.63
CA ILE A 25 -7.48 -13.87 0.33
C ILE A 25 -8.13 -12.64 -0.30
N VAL A 26 -9.22 -12.17 0.29
CA VAL A 26 -9.95 -10.99 -0.18
C VAL A 26 -9.46 -9.78 0.61
N MET A 27 -8.97 -8.77 -0.10
CA MET A 27 -8.35 -7.59 0.51
C MET A 27 -9.05 -6.31 0.05
N GLU A 28 -8.81 -5.23 0.78
CA GLU A 28 -9.17 -3.88 0.37
C GLU A 28 -8.60 -3.53 -1.01
N PHE A 29 -9.45 -2.99 -1.89
CA PHE A 29 -9.03 -2.54 -3.21
C PHE A 29 -8.40 -1.14 -3.13
N CYS A 30 -7.16 -1.02 -3.60
CA CYS A 30 -6.44 0.25 -3.75
C CYS A 30 -6.42 0.64 -5.23
N ASP A 31 -7.08 1.74 -5.59
CA ASP A 31 -7.39 2.14 -6.96
C ASP A 31 -6.24 2.84 -7.70
N GLY A 32 -5.20 3.26 -6.97
CA GLY A 32 -4.03 3.95 -7.53
C GLY A 32 -2.88 3.04 -7.98
N GLY A 33 -3.05 1.72 -7.92
CA GLY A 33 -1.97 0.77 -8.21
C GLY A 33 -0.88 0.77 -7.13
N ASP A 34 0.39 0.54 -7.52
CA ASP A 34 1.52 0.49 -6.61
C ASP A 34 2.52 1.65 -6.81
N LEU A 35 3.30 1.94 -5.77
CA LEU A 35 4.24 3.05 -5.74
C LEU A 35 5.36 2.90 -6.78
N ARG A 36 5.76 1.66 -7.13
CA ARG A 36 6.74 1.41 -8.21
C ARG A 36 6.17 1.84 -9.56
N GLY A 37 4.91 1.50 -9.82
CA GLY A 37 4.17 1.90 -11.01
C GLY A 37 4.07 3.42 -11.12
N GLU A 38 3.74 4.10 -10.02
CA GLU A 38 3.62 5.56 -9.99
C GLU A 38 4.96 6.26 -10.25
N VAL A 39 6.04 5.82 -9.59
CA VAL A 39 7.39 6.36 -9.85
C VAL A 39 7.78 6.17 -11.31
N LYS A 40 7.54 4.98 -11.88
CA LYS A 40 7.81 4.70 -13.30
C LYS A 40 7.00 5.60 -14.22
N ARG A 41 5.70 5.78 -13.94
CA ARG A 41 4.82 6.63 -14.74
C ARG A 41 5.30 8.08 -14.78
N ARG A 42 5.64 8.66 -13.62
CA ARG A 42 6.09 10.07 -13.51
C ARG A 42 7.45 10.32 -14.13
N THR A 43 8.36 9.35 -14.03
CA THR A 43 9.72 9.47 -14.57
C THR A 43 9.78 9.29 -16.09
N GLN A 44 8.79 8.62 -16.70
CA GLN A 44 8.77 8.33 -18.13
C GLN A 44 8.01 9.38 -18.96
N THR A 45 7.18 10.24 -18.36
CA THR A 45 6.41 11.23 -19.12
C THR A 45 7.23 12.46 -19.47
N LYS A 46 7.67 13.25 -18.48
CA LYS A 46 8.49 14.48 -18.65
C LYS A 46 9.30 14.79 -17.38
N PRO A 47 10.47 15.45 -17.45
CA PRO A 47 11.26 15.84 -16.27
C PRO A 47 10.53 16.75 -15.27
N ALA A 48 9.50 17.49 -15.72
CA ALA A 48 8.69 18.36 -14.87
C ALA A 48 7.56 17.63 -14.12
N ASP A 49 7.30 16.35 -14.42
CA ASP A 49 6.22 15.56 -13.81
C ASP A 49 6.66 14.75 -12.59
N LEU A 50 7.89 14.97 -12.09
CA LEU A 50 8.40 14.29 -10.90
C LEU A 50 7.47 14.49 -9.69
N ILE A 51 7.51 13.51 -8.78
CA ILE A 51 6.72 13.54 -7.56
C ILE A 51 7.29 14.65 -6.66
N PRO A 52 6.48 15.62 -6.22
CA PRO A 52 6.95 16.68 -5.34
C PRO A 52 7.51 16.11 -4.03
N GLU A 53 8.59 16.70 -3.52
CA GLU A 53 9.23 16.26 -2.27
C GLU A 53 8.26 16.22 -1.09
N ALA A 54 7.35 17.20 -1.01
CA ALA A 54 6.30 17.24 0.02
C ALA A 54 5.41 15.98 -0.02
N GLN A 55 5.08 15.47 -1.21
CA GLN A 55 4.28 14.26 -1.36
C GLN A 55 5.09 13.01 -0.97
N ILE A 56 6.37 12.96 -1.35
CA ILE A 56 7.29 11.88 -0.95
C ILE A 56 7.38 11.81 0.58
N MET A 57 7.54 12.96 1.25
CA MET A 57 7.59 13.03 2.71
C MET A 57 6.29 12.59 3.37
N MET A 58 5.14 12.95 2.79
CA MET A 58 3.83 12.52 3.29
C MET A 58 3.66 11.00 3.22
N TRP A 59 4.04 10.39 2.09
CA TRP A 59 4.06 8.93 1.96
C TRP A 59 5.03 8.27 2.93
N PHE A 60 6.23 8.85 3.10
CA PHE A 60 7.22 8.34 4.06
C PHE A 60 6.68 8.32 5.49
N VAL A 61 6.00 9.38 5.92
CA VAL A 61 5.34 9.43 7.24
C VAL A 61 4.26 8.35 7.36
N GLN A 62 3.38 8.20 6.36
CA GLN A 62 2.33 7.17 6.38
C GLN A 62 2.91 5.75 6.47
N LEU A 63 3.98 5.46 5.71
CA LEU A 63 4.69 4.18 5.75
C LEU A 63 5.33 3.92 7.12
N THR A 64 6.03 4.91 7.69
CA THR A 64 6.68 4.74 9.00
C THR A 64 5.67 4.55 10.12
N LEU A 65 4.51 5.20 10.06
CA LEU A 65 3.40 4.97 11.00
C LEU A 65 2.84 3.54 10.89
N ALA A 66 2.63 3.04 9.67
CA ALA A 66 2.17 1.67 9.44
C ALA A 66 3.19 0.62 9.93
N LEU A 67 4.48 0.84 9.64
CA LEU A 67 5.57 -0.02 10.13
C LEU A 67 5.65 -0.01 11.65
N ASN A 68 5.57 1.17 12.28
CA ASN A 68 5.56 1.29 13.74
C ASN A 68 4.37 0.54 14.36
N TYR A 69 3.19 0.62 13.75
CA TYR A 69 2.00 -0.12 14.18
C TYR A 69 2.21 -1.65 14.12
N MET A 70 2.81 -2.16 13.03
CA MET A 70 3.13 -3.59 12.87
C MET A 70 4.20 -4.05 13.86
N HIS A 71 5.29 -3.29 13.98
CA HIS A 71 6.41 -3.62 14.86
C HIS A 71 5.99 -3.62 16.33
N GLY A 72 5.12 -2.69 16.75
CA GLY A 72 4.50 -2.70 18.07
C GLY A 72 3.64 -3.93 18.38
N ARG A 73 3.32 -4.74 17.36
CA ARG A 73 2.59 -6.03 17.47
C ARG A 73 3.48 -7.24 17.21
N HIS A 74 4.80 -7.04 17.15
CA HIS A 74 5.79 -8.06 16.83
C HIS A 74 5.59 -8.70 15.45
N ILE A 75 5.10 -7.92 14.48
CA ILE A 75 4.92 -8.35 13.09
C ILE A 75 5.96 -7.66 12.23
N LEU A 76 6.75 -8.44 11.50
CA LEU A 76 7.67 -7.96 10.48
C LEU A 76 7.06 -8.23 9.11
N HIS A 77 7.01 -7.21 8.24
CA HIS A 77 6.55 -7.40 6.86
C HIS A 77 7.47 -8.33 6.05
N ARG A 78 8.80 -8.20 6.23
CA ARG A 78 9.87 -8.99 5.56
C ARG A 78 10.01 -8.83 4.03
N ASP A 79 9.12 -8.12 3.36
CA ASP A 79 9.18 -7.88 1.91
C ASP A 79 8.75 -6.43 1.59
N LEU A 80 9.31 -5.48 2.34
CA LEU A 80 9.00 -4.07 2.14
C LEU A 80 9.73 -3.56 0.89
N LYS A 81 8.96 -3.26 -0.16
CA LYS A 81 9.43 -2.72 -1.44
C LYS A 81 8.32 -1.91 -2.10
N SER A 82 8.67 -1.02 -3.02
CA SER A 82 7.71 -0.11 -3.66
C SER A 82 6.58 -0.80 -4.43
N SER A 83 6.74 -2.05 -4.86
CA SER A 83 5.65 -2.82 -5.49
C SER A 83 4.65 -3.42 -4.50
N ASN A 84 4.95 -3.39 -3.19
CA ASN A 84 4.06 -3.83 -2.11
C ASN A 84 3.50 -2.63 -1.32
N ILE A 85 3.69 -1.41 -1.85
CA ILE A 85 3.09 -0.19 -1.31
C ILE A 85 2.02 0.26 -2.31
N PHE A 86 0.76 0.18 -1.90
CA PHE A 86 -0.39 0.50 -2.72
C PHE A 86 -0.82 1.95 -2.53
N LEU A 87 -1.37 2.55 -3.59
CA LEU A 87 -1.89 3.91 -3.60
C LEU A 87 -3.42 3.88 -3.57
N ILE A 88 -4.02 4.70 -2.73
CA ILE A 88 -5.47 4.86 -2.63
C ILE A 88 -5.85 6.34 -2.80
N THR A 89 -6.84 6.62 -3.65
CA THR A 89 -7.35 7.98 -3.84
C THR A 89 -7.97 8.50 -2.54
N ASN A 90 -7.53 9.67 -2.11
CA ASN A 90 -8.04 10.34 -0.93
C ASN A 90 -9.08 11.42 -1.30
N ALA A 91 -9.74 11.99 -0.28
CA ALA A 91 -10.83 12.95 -0.47
C ALA A 91 -10.44 14.24 -1.21
N ASN A 92 -9.14 14.54 -1.30
CA ASN A 92 -8.61 15.73 -1.99
C ASN A 92 -8.06 15.37 -3.38
N GLU A 93 -8.47 14.23 -3.95
CA GLU A 93 -8.01 13.71 -5.26
C GLU A 93 -6.50 13.42 -5.33
N GLY A 94 -5.80 13.40 -4.19
CA GLY A 94 -4.42 12.91 -4.06
C GLY A 94 -4.38 11.41 -3.76
N HIS A 95 -3.18 10.87 -3.52
CA HIS A 95 -3.03 9.47 -3.11
C HIS A 95 -2.37 9.35 -1.73
N ASP A 96 -2.97 8.52 -0.88
CA ASP A 96 -2.36 7.98 0.34
C ASP A 96 -1.72 6.61 0.05
N VAL A 97 -0.79 6.17 0.90
CA VAL A 97 -0.11 4.88 0.76
C VAL A 97 -0.55 3.86 1.81
N LYS A 98 -0.68 2.61 1.37
CA LYS A 98 -0.96 1.45 2.21
C LYS A 98 0.08 0.37 2.00
N VAL A 99 0.54 -0.20 3.11
CA VAL A 99 1.41 -1.35 3.13
C VAL A 99 0.58 -2.60 2.87
N GLY A 100 0.97 -3.37 1.83
CA GLY A 100 0.36 -4.64 1.46
C GLY A 100 0.68 -5.81 2.37
#